data_AF-A0A2K3MKM2-F1
#
_entry.id   AF-A0A2K3MKM2-F1
#
_cell.length_a   1.000
_cell.length_b   1.000
_cell.length_c   1.000
_cell.angle_alpha   90.00
_cell.angle_beta   90.00
_cell.angle_gamma   90.00
#
_symmetry.space_group_name_H-M   'P 1'
#
loop_
_entity.id
_entity.type
_entity.pdbx_description
1 polymer ?
#
loop_
_entity_poly.entity_id
_entity_poly.type
_entity_poly.pdbx_seq_one_letter_code
_entity_poly.pdbx_strand_id
1 'polypeptide(L)'
;MATQKRKPVFVKVDQLKPGTNGHTLTVKVVNSSPVKTVPNRGGRSSLIASRPTRIAECLVGDETGSIIFTARNEQGTFLAFSLNS
;
A
#
# COMPACT_ATOMS: atom_id res chain seq x y z
N MET A 1 5.11 20.03 27.29
CA MET A 1 3.68 19.91 26.94
C MET A 1 3.44 18.53 26.34
N ALA A 2 2.69 17.67 27.02
CA ALA A 2 2.43 16.31 26.54
C ALA A 2 1.28 16.34 25.52
N THR A 3 1.56 16.06 24.25
CA THR A 3 0.53 15.92 23.22
C THR A 3 -0.32 14.69 23.55
N GLN A 4 -1.57 14.90 23.99
CA GLN A 4 -2.53 13.81 24.14
C GLN A 4 -2.71 13.12 22.78
N LYS A 5 -2.22 11.88 22.66
CA LYS A 5 -2.45 11.05 21.48
C LYS A 5 -3.94 10.73 21.42
N ARG A 6 -4.63 11.23 20.39
CA ARG A 6 -6.04 10.90 20.14
C ARG A 6 -6.15 9.39 19.94
N LYS A 7 -7.15 8.76 20.55
CA LYS A 7 -7.45 7.34 20.37
C LYS A 7 -7.68 7.09 18.87
N PRO A 8 -7.02 6.07 18.27
CA PRO A 8 -7.25 5.75 16.87
C PRO A 8 -8.73 5.37 16.67
N VAL A 9 -9.36 6.00 15.67
CA VAL A 9 -10.71 5.64 15.23
C VAL A 9 -10.55 4.81 13.96
N PHE A 10 -11.04 3.58 14.02
CA PHE A 10 -11.01 2.67 12.88
C PHE A 10 -12.25 2.92 12.02
N VAL A 11 -12.03 3.07 10.73
CA VAL A 11 -13.07 3.28 9.71
C VAL A 11 -13.22 2.00 8.90
N LYS A 12 -14.36 1.82 8.25
CA LYS A 12 -14.65 0.68 7.37
C LYS A 12 -14.43 1.03 5.90
N VAL A 13 -14.29 0.01 5.05
CA VAL A 13 -14.01 0.21 3.62
C VAL A 13 -15.14 0.98 2.92
N ASP A 14 -16.40 0.69 3.25
CA ASP A 14 -17.59 1.35 2.67
C ASP A 14 -17.71 2.86 2.98
N GLN A 15 -17.05 3.32 4.04
CA GLN A 15 -17.07 4.71 4.50
C GLN A 15 -15.99 5.59 3.87
N LEU A 16 -15.10 5.00 3.06
CA LEU A 16 -14.06 5.74 2.34
C LEU A 16 -14.68 6.63 1.25
N LYS A 17 -14.18 7.86 1.16
CA LYS A 17 -14.61 8.84 0.15
C LYS A 17 -13.41 9.41 -0.60
N PRO A 18 -13.53 9.67 -1.90
CA PRO A 18 -12.49 10.38 -2.65
C PRO A 18 -12.17 11.73 -1.99
N GLY A 19 -10.88 12.08 -1.96
CA GLY A 19 -10.40 13.36 -1.41
C GLY A 19 -10.21 13.40 0.11
N THR A 20 -10.52 12.32 0.84
CA THR A 20 -10.27 12.23 2.29
C THR A 20 -8.96 11.49 2.58
N ASN A 21 -8.26 11.84 3.67
CA ASN A 21 -6.95 11.27 4.02
C ASN A 21 -6.84 11.02 5.55
N GLY A 22 -5.86 10.22 5.98
CA GLY A 22 -5.58 9.99 7.40
C GLY A 22 -6.49 8.96 8.11
N HIS A 23 -7.13 8.07 7.34
CA HIS A 23 -7.97 7.01 7.90
C HIS A 23 -7.11 5.87 8.45
N THR A 24 -7.58 5.25 9.53
CA THR A 24 -7.02 3.99 10.04
C THR A 24 -8.02 2.90 9.76
N LEU A 25 -7.60 1.82 9.09
CA LEU A 25 -8.45 0.70 8.69
C LEU A 25 -7.82 -0.61 9.16
N THR A 26 -8.67 -1.60 9.44
CA THR A 26 -8.25 -2.99 9.64
C THR A 26 -8.81 -3.81 8.49
N VAL A 27 -7.94 -4.27 7.60
CA VAL A 27 -8.31 -4.99 6.37
C VAL A 27 -7.47 -6.26 6.22
N LYS A 28 -8.06 -7.27 5.59
CA LYS A 28 -7.36 -8.50 5.19
C LYS A 28 -6.80 -8.34 3.79
N VAL A 29 -5.57 -8.80 3.58
CA VAL A 29 -4.99 -8.94 2.24
C VAL A 29 -5.54 -10.20 1.59
N VAL A 30 -6.18 -10.04 0.43
CA VAL A 30 -6.74 -11.15 -0.36
C VAL A 30 -5.78 -11.56 -1.46
N ASN A 31 -5.19 -10.58 -2.15
CA ASN A 31 -4.23 -10.80 -3.23
C ASN A 31 -3.22 -9.65 -3.26
N SER A 32 -1.99 -9.93 -3.70
CA SER A 32 -0.95 -8.93 -3.93
C SER A 32 -0.21 -9.28 -5.22
N SER A 33 -0.31 -8.41 -6.22
CA SER A 33 0.37 -8.56 -7.50
C SER A 33 1.43 -7.47 -7.68
N PRO A 34 2.70 -7.82 -7.96
CA PRO A 34 3.71 -6.83 -8.29
C PRO A 34 3.39 -6.21 -9.65
N VAL A 35 3.32 -4.88 -9.68
CA VAL A 35 3.15 -4.13 -10.93
C VAL A 35 4.51 -4.07 -11.62
N LYS A 36 4.59 -4.61 -12.84
CA LYS A 36 5.80 -4.53 -13.67
C LYS A 36 6.04 -3.07 -14.04
N THR A 37 7.06 -2.46 -13.44
CA THR A 37 7.57 -1.17 -13.91
C THR A 37 8.31 -1.41 -15.21
N VAL A 38 7.84 -0.79 -16.29
CA VAL A 38 8.56 -0.82 -17.57
C VAL A 38 9.87 -0.07 -17.35
N PRO A 39 11.05 -0.71 -17.49
CA PRO A 39 12.30 0.00 -17.36
C PRO A 39 12.35 1.06 -18.47
N ASN A 40 12.53 2.31 -18.07
CA ASN A 40 12.65 3.44 -19.00
C ASN A 40 13.84 3.16 -19.92
N ARG A 41 13.59 2.72 -21.16
CA ARG A 41 14.61 2.47 -22.20
C ARG A 41 15.08 3.79 -22.83
N GLY A 42 15.35 4.79 -22.00
CA GLY A 42 15.77 6.11 -22.42
C GLY A 42 17.18 6.39 -21.90
N GLY A 43 18.17 6.11 -22.74
CA GLY A 43 19.48 6.76 -22.83
C GLY A 43 20.21 7.25 -21.57
N ARG A 44 21.46 6.77 -21.48
CA ARG A 44 22.63 7.37 -20.82
C ARG A 44 22.87 6.99 -19.35
N SER A 45 23.84 6.10 -19.20
CA SER A 45 24.89 6.05 -18.17
C SER A 45 24.61 6.86 -16.90
N SER A 46 24.28 6.16 -15.81
CA SER A 46 24.80 6.54 -14.50
C SER A 46 24.85 5.31 -13.61
N LEU A 47 25.98 5.14 -12.93
CA LEU A 47 26.30 4.10 -11.95
C LEU A 47 25.50 4.26 -10.64
N ILE A 48 24.35 4.92 -10.68
CA ILE A 48 23.37 4.93 -9.61
C ILE A 48 22.28 3.98 -10.09
N ALA A 49 22.39 2.71 -9.73
CA ALA A 49 21.33 1.74 -9.88
C ALA A 49 20.13 2.22 -9.05
N SER A 50 19.33 3.12 -9.62
CA SER A 50 18.02 3.51 -9.15
C SER A 50 17.25 2.20 -9.00
N ARG A 51 17.17 1.70 -7.77
CA ARG A 51 16.42 0.49 -7.46
C ARG A 51 15.06 0.61 -8.14
N PRO A 52 14.67 -0.33 -9.02
CA PRO A 52 13.37 -0.25 -9.67
C PRO A 52 12.34 -0.16 -8.55
N THR A 53 11.57 0.94 -8.52
CA THR A 53 10.52 1.13 -7.52
C THR A 53 9.56 -0.04 -7.63
N ARG A 54 9.54 -0.91 -6.61
CA ARG A 54 8.66 -2.07 -6.61
C ARG A 54 7.30 -1.58 -6.14
N ILE A 55 6.36 -1.47 -7.07
CA ILE A 55 4.96 -1.15 -6.78
C ILE A 55 4.21 -2.48 -6.74
N ALA A 56 3.34 -2.67 -5.75
CA ALA A 56 2.42 -3.78 -5.70
C ALA A 56 0.99 -3.24 -5.62
N GLU A 57 0.09 -3.86 -6.35
CA GLU A 57 -1.34 -3.66 -6.19
C GLU A 57 -1.88 -4.81 -5.35
N CYS A 58 -2.47 -4.46 -4.21
CA CYS A 58 -3.02 -5.39 -3.26
C CYS A 58 -4.54 -5.25 -3.23
N LEU A 59 -5.26 -6.34 -3.46
CA LEU A 59 -6.68 -6.41 -3.14
C LEU A 59 -6.81 -6.62 -1.63
N VAL A 60 -7.39 -5.65 -0.94
CA VAL A 60 -7.60 -5.68 0.51
C VAL A 60 -9.06 -5.38 0.83
N GLY A 61 -9.60 -5.99 1.89
CA GLY A 61 -10.99 -5.81 2.24
C GLY A 61 -11.33 -6.21 3.66
N ASP A 62 -12.53 -5.83 4.09
CA ASP A 62 -13.17 -6.21 5.34
C ASP A 62 -14.58 -6.77 5.04
N GLU A 63 -15.42 -6.90 6.05
CA GLU A 63 -16.80 -7.37 5.87
C GLU A 63 -17.69 -6.41 5.08
N THR A 64 -17.28 -5.15 4.90
CA THR A 64 -18.07 -4.10 4.22
C THR A 64 -17.70 -3.94 2.75
N GLY A 65 -16.50 -4.34 2.34
CA GLY A 65 -16.09 -4.24 0.95
C GLY A 65 -14.61 -4.54 0.71
N SER A 66 -14.16 -4.32 -0.52
CA SER A 66 -12.76 -4.49 -0.92
C SER A 66 -12.30 -3.33 -1.80
N ILE A 67 -11.04 -2.96 -1.67
CA ILE A 67 -10.37 -1.88 -2.41
C ILE A 67 -9.04 -2.37 -2.96
N ILE A 68 -8.57 -1.70 -4.01
CA ILE A 68 -7.20 -1.87 -4.51
C ILE A 68 -6.30 -0.87 -3.78
N PHE A 69 -5.30 -1.39 -3.08
CA PHE A 69 -4.29 -0.63 -2.37
C PHE A 69 -2.95 -0.70 -3.13
N THR A 70 -2.42 0.44 -3.54
CA THR A 70 -1.11 0.51 -4.19
C THR A 70 -0.01 0.71 -3.15
N ALA A 71 0.76 -0.33 -2.87
CA ALA A 71 1.93 -0.28 -1.98
C ALA A 71 3.20 0.08 -2.77
N ARG A 72 4.06 0.95 -2.21
CA ARG A 72 5.36 1.32 -2.80
C ARG A 72 6.54 0.85 -1.93
N ASN A 73 7.53 0.19 -2.53
CA ASN A 73 8.80 -0.22 -1.89
C ASN A 73 8.62 -1.07 -0.61
N GLU A 74 9.44 -0.90 0.45
CA GLU A 74 9.39 -1.68 1.71
C GLU A 74 8.02 -1.66 2.41
N GLN A 75 7.11 -0.75 2.03
CA GLN A 75 5.70 -0.80 2.47
C GLN A 75 4.98 -2.06 1.96
N GLY A 76 5.38 -2.56 0.78
CA GLY A 76 4.95 -3.87 0.28
C GLY A 76 5.55 -5.02 1.08
N THR A 77 6.74 -4.85 1.66
CA THR A 77 7.38 -5.87 2.51
C THR A 77 6.58 -6.09 3.80
N PHE A 78 6.03 -5.04 4.43
CA PHE A 78 5.15 -5.21 5.60
C PHE A 78 3.80 -5.87 5.28
N LEU A 79 3.26 -5.66 4.08
CA LEU A 79 1.99 -6.28 3.65
C LEU A 79 2.16 -7.70 3.10
N ALA A 80 3.36 -8.07 2.66
CA ALA A 80 3.67 -9.37 2.06
C ALA A 80 4.05 -10.46 3.08
N PHE A 81 4.11 -10.18 4.40
CA PHE A 81 4.53 -11.16 5.41
C PHE A 81 3.44 -12.13 5.89
N SER A 82 2.28 -12.22 5.25
CA SER A 82 1.32 -13.27 5.56
C SER A 82 0.50 -13.73 4.33
N LEU A 83 1.21 -14.12 3.28
CA LEU A 83 0.67 -14.98 2.21
C LEU A 83 1.65 -16.12 1.93
N ASN A 84 2.16 -16.75 2.98
CA ASN A 84 2.61 -18.14 2.87
C ASN A 84 1.58 -19.00 3.59
N SER A 85 1.21 -20.08 2.89
CA SER A 85 0.22 -21.08 3.28
C SER A 85 0.51 -21.72 4.63
#